data_AF-A0AA87AZK2-F1
#
_entry.id   AF-A0AA87AZK2-F1
#
_cell.length_a   1.000
_cell.length_b   1.000
_cell.length_c   1.000
_cell.angle_alpha   90.00
_cell.angle_beta   90.00
_cell.angle_gamma   90.00
#
_symmetry.space_group_name_H-M   'P 1'
#
loop_
_entity.id
_entity.type
_entity.pdbx_description
1 polymer ?
#
loop_
_entity_poly.entity_id
_entity_poly.type
_entity_poly.pdbx_seq_one_letter_code
_entity_poly.pdbx_strand_id
1 'polypeptide(L)'
;MKKRKLRGIRLKLVFAIMFIFVSIIAVGSTYSNTISSPERSYEKGDQFEGESIGITYVKLEALEELDIVDKELDEDEKFYMVEHENGFVILKATQEDIKKLIHSSDVPEGKIINLKDKNIYSRVDVKREKGSSRGRVHISFELLDKFNDAAKHSSLIKNRVSDVLKEEGSNKTEAYYKKLQEKPFVSNVYLTVPGYLYYIGTYGFTTIFVLGTLFLITSIIKNVRKSRG
;
A
#
# COMPACT_ATOMS: atom_id res chain seq x y z
N MET A 1 -26.08 51.18 -6.72
CA MET A 1 -25.02 50.32 -6.14
C MET A 1 -25.50 49.12 -5.26
N LYS A 2 -26.68 49.11 -4.63
CA LYS A 2 -27.13 48.01 -3.73
C LYS A 2 -27.34 46.63 -4.39
N LYS A 3 -27.75 46.55 -5.67
CA LYS A 3 -28.03 45.27 -6.36
C LYS A 3 -26.78 44.40 -6.64
N ARG A 4 -25.59 45.01 -6.82
CA ARG A 4 -24.33 44.30 -7.09
C ARG A 4 -23.79 43.57 -5.84
N LYS A 5 -23.93 44.18 -4.65
CA LYS A 5 -23.56 43.58 -3.35
C LYS A 5 -24.38 42.31 -3.06
N LEU A 6 -25.68 42.33 -3.38
CA LEU A 6 -26.58 41.18 -3.17
C LEU A 6 -26.28 39.99 -4.10
N ARG A 7 -25.92 40.25 -5.37
CA ARG A 7 -25.52 39.20 -6.33
C ARG A 7 -24.25 38.46 -5.89
N GLY A 8 -23.25 39.18 -5.38
CA GLY A 8 -22.01 38.56 -4.89
C GLY A 8 -22.22 37.67 -3.66
N ILE A 9 -23.14 38.03 -2.76
CA ILE A 9 -23.48 37.21 -1.58
C ILE A 9 -24.25 35.95 -2.00
N ARG A 10 -25.22 36.06 -2.91
CA ARG A 10 -25.96 34.89 -3.44
C ARG A 10 -25.05 33.91 -4.16
N LEU A 11 -24.12 34.39 -4.97
CA LEU A 11 -23.16 33.53 -5.67
C LEU A 11 -22.23 32.79 -4.70
N LYS A 12 -21.70 33.49 -3.68
CA LYS A 12 -20.90 32.87 -2.61
C LYS A 12 -21.69 31.80 -1.84
N LEU A 13 -22.99 32.03 -1.61
CA LEU A 13 -23.86 31.06 -0.94
C LEU A 13 -24.04 29.77 -1.78
N VAL A 14 -24.26 29.90 -3.08
CA VAL A 14 -24.37 28.73 -4.00
C VAL A 14 -23.08 27.93 -4.02
N PHE A 15 -21.93 28.61 -4.13
CA PHE A 15 -20.63 27.94 -4.07
C PHE A 15 -20.38 27.27 -2.72
N ALA A 16 -20.78 27.88 -1.60
CA ALA A 16 -20.65 27.27 -0.28
C ALA A 16 -21.50 26.00 -0.13
N ILE A 17 -22.75 26.01 -0.61
CA ILE A 17 -23.62 24.83 -0.58
C ILE A 17 -23.02 23.70 -1.44
N MET A 18 -22.58 24.00 -2.66
CA MET A 18 -21.86 23.06 -3.52
C MET A 18 -20.63 22.47 -2.82
N PHE A 19 -19.83 23.31 -2.18
CA PHE A 19 -18.63 22.88 -1.46
C PHE A 19 -18.96 21.98 -0.27
N ILE A 20 -20.06 22.21 0.43
CA ILE A 20 -20.53 21.34 1.52
C ILE A 20 -20.87 19.95 0.98
N PHE A 21 -21.63 19.84 -0.12
CA PHE A 21 -21.94 18.54 -0.73
C PHE A 21 -20.69 17.82 -1.23
N VAL A 22 -19.79 18.52 -1.91
CA VAL A 22 -18.51 17.96 -2.35
C VAL A 22 -17.68 17.51 -1.14
N SER A 23 -17.67 18.27 -0.05
CA SER A 23 -16.95 17.89 1.17
C SER A 23 -17.56 16.67 1.83
N ILE A 24 -18.89 16.56 1.91
CA ILE A 24 -19.58 15.37 2.46
C ILE A 24 -19.26 14.13 1.63
N ILE A 25 -19.31 14.23 0.29
CA ILE A 25 -18.99 13.11 -0.61
C ILE A 25 -17.52 12.74 -0.52
N ALA A 26 -16.62 13.74 -0.56
CA ALA A 26 -15.18 13.52 -0.46
C ALA A 26 -14.79 12.89 0.88
N VAL A 27 -15.40 13.34 1.99
CA VAL A 27 -15.24 12.72 3.29
C VAL A 27 -15.79 11.30 3.26
N GLY A 28 -17.01 11.08 2.76
CA GLY A 28 -17.63 9.75 2.71
C GLY A 28 -16.83 8.72 1.91
N SER A 29 -16.33 9.07 0.72
CA SER A 29 -15.52 8.18 -0.12
C SER A 29 -14.10 7.96 0.42
N THR A 30 -13.50 8.98 1.04
CA THR A 30 -12.20 8.83 1.73
C THR A 30 -12.36 7.96 2.98
N TYR A 31 -13.45 8.12 3.73
CA TYR A 31 -13.75 7.27 4.89
C TYR A 31 -13.96 5.80 4.49
N SER A 32 -14.59 5.51 3.34
CA SER A 32 -14.86 4.13 2.91
C SER A 32 -13.64 3.41 2.36
N ASN A 33 -12.76 4.12 1.65
CA ASN A 33 -11.65 3.51 0.88
C ASN A 33 -10.27 3.75 1.49
N THR A 34 -10.12 4.74 2.37
CA THR A 34 -8.80 5.23 2.81
C THR A 34 -8.57 5.08 4.31
N ILE A 35 -9.65 5.08 5.10
CA ILE A 35 -9.62 4.89 6.56
C ILE A 35 -9.94 3.44 6.97
N SER A 36 -10.32 2.57 6.02
CA SER A 36 -10.41 1.13 6.31
C SER A 36 -9.05 0.62 6.80
N SER A 37 -9.09 -0.16 7.89
CA SER A 37 -7.88 -0.87 8.34
C SER A 37 -7.37 -1.74 7.19
N PRO A 38 -6.03 -1.95 7.10
CA PRO A 38 -5.47 -2.87 6.13
C PRO A 38 -6.16 -4.23 6.11
N GLU A 39 -6.52 -4.75 7.30
CA GLU A 39 -7.30 -5.97 7.49
C GLU A 39 -8.67 -5.91 6.78
N ARG A 40 -9.46 -4.85 7.01
CA ARG A 40 -10.79 -4.74 6.41
C ARG A 40 -10.72 -4.58 4.89
N SER A 41 -9.70 -3.93 4.35
CA SER A 41 -9.49 -3.86 2.90
C SER A 41 -9.06 -5.21 2.33
N TYR A 42 -8.20 -5.93 3.04
CA TYR A 42 -7.82 -7.30 2.70
C TYR A 42 -9.05 -8.22 2.63
N GLU A 43 -9.89 -8.23 3.67
CA GLU A 43 -11.12 -9.04 3.74
C GLU A 43 -12.16 -8.70 2.66
N LYS A 44 -12.14 -7.48 2.14
CA LYS A 44 -13.01 -7.04 1.04
C LYS A 44 -12.55 -7.53 -0.34
N GLY A 45 -11.39 -8.19 -0.43
CA GLY A 45 -10.81 -8.68 -1.67
C GLY A 45 -9.81 -7.73 -2.33
N ASP A 46 -9.36 -6.67 -1.65
CA ASP A 46 -8.29 -5.79 -2.16
C ASP A 46 -6.88 -6.40 -1.95
N GLN A 47 -6.81 -7.70 -1.67
CA GLN A 47 -5.60 -8.43 -1.36
C GLN A 47 -4.66 -8.56 -2.58
N PHE A 48 -3.37 -8.74 -2.30
CA PHE A 48 -2.38 -8.99 -3.34
C PHE A 48 -2.49 -10.43 -3.87
N GLU A 49 -2.64 -10.55 -5.19
CA GLU A 49 -2.81 -11.81 -5.91
C GLU A 49 -1.71 -12.06 -6.96
N GLY A 50 -0.62 -11.29 -6.93
CA GLY A 50 0.52 -11.47 -7.85
C GLY A 50 0.46 -10.66 -9.15
N GLU A 51 -0.73 -10.19 -9.56
CA GLU A 51 -0.90 -9.48 -10.83
C GLU A 51 -1.32 -8.01 -10.70
N SER A 52 -1.84 -7.57 -9.56
CA SER A 52 -2.33 -6.19 -9.41
C SER A 52 -1.18 -5.16 -9.45
N ILE A 53 -1.40 -4.01 -10.10
CA ILE A 53 -0.46 -2.86 -10.08
C ILE A 53 -1.07 -1.77 -9.20
N GLY A 54 -0.23 -1.13 -8.38
CA GLY A 54 -0.64 -0.05 -7.50
C GLY A 54 -0.88 -0.51 -6.06
N ILE A 55 -1.73 0.21 -5.33
CA ILE A 55 -1.95 -0.01 -3.91
C ILE A 55 -2.80 -1.27 -3.68
N THR A 56 -2.28 -2.17 -2.85
CA THR A 56 -2.94 -3.41 -2.43
C THR A 56 -2.60 -3.72 -0.96
N TYR A 57 -3.10 -4.84 -0.44
CA TYR A 57 -2.97 -5.25 0.94
C TYR A 57 -2.43 -6.67 1.04
N VAL A 58 -1.53 -6.90 1.99
CA VAL A 58 -0.94 -8.20 2.26
C VAL A 58 -1.11 -8.55 3.73
N LYS A 59 -1.41 -9.83 4.01
CA LYS A 59 -1.29 -10.42 5.34
C LYS A 59 0.09 -11.02 5.47
N LEU A 60 0.93 -10.41 6.30
CA LEU A 60 2.33 -10.79 6.48
C LEU A 60 2.45 -11.99 7.41
N GLU A 61 3.21 -12.99 6.97
CA GLU A 61 3.52 -14.18 7.76
C GLU A 61 4.99 -14.21 8.19
N ALA A 62 5.90 -13.79 7.32
CA ALA A 62 7.31 -13.64 7.66
C ALA A 62 8.03 -12.70 6.69
N LEU A 63 9.18 -12.18 7.12
CA LEU A 63 10.10 -11.40 6.31
C LEU A 63 11.50 -12.00 6.43
N GLU A 64 12.24 -12.09 5.33
CA GLU A 64 13.65 -12.49 5.32
C GLU A 64 14.47 -11.44 4.56
N GLU A 65 15.50 -10.86 5.19
CA GLU A 65 16.43 -9.95 4.52
C GLU A 65 17.24 -10.72 3.46
N LEU A 66 17.31 -10.15 2.25
CA LEU A 66 18.03 -10.72 1.12
C LEU A 66 19.31 -9.94 0.86
N ASP A 67 20.40 -10.68 0.64
CA ASP A 67 21.71 -10.13 0.27
C ASP A 67 21.76 -9.90 -1.25
N ILE A 68 21.00 -8.92 -1.71
CA ILE A 68 20.93 -8.52 -3.13
C ILE A 68 21.52 -7.13 -3.26
N VAL A 69 22.55 -7.00 -4.10
CA VAL A 69 23.12 -5.70 -4.47
C VAL A 69 22.64 -5.31 -5.86
N ASP A 70 21.94 -4.18 -5.95
CA ASP A 70 21.43 -3.64 -7.20
C ASP A 70 21.44 -2.10 -7.20
N LYS A 71 21.51 -1.51 -8.40
CA LYS A 71 21.47 -0.05 -8.59
C LYS A 71 20.11 0.58 -8.28
N GLU A 72 19.05 -0.23 -8.20
CA GLU A 72 17.70 0.21 -7.83
C GLU A 72 17.50 0.37 -6.31
N LEU A 73 18.52 0.04 -5.51
CA LEU A 73 18.57 0.27 -4.07
C LEU A 73 19.32 1.57 -3.77
N ASP A 74 18.70 2.43 -2.96
CA ASP A 74 19.39 3.53 -2.27
C ASP A 74 20.26 3.00 -1.11
N GLU A 75 21.13 3.85 -0.52
CA GLU A 75 22.14 3.44 0.48
C GLU A 75 21.57 2.70 1.71
N ASP A 76 20.31 2.96 2.08
CA ASP A 76 19.62 2.39 3.24
C ASP A 76 18.48 1.43 2.88
N GLU A 77 18.23 1.21 1.58
CA GLU A 77 17.23 0.28 1.10
C GLU A 77 17.79 -1.14 0.99
N LYS A 78 16.94 -2.12 1.28
CA LYS A 78 17.23 -3.54 1.07
C LYS A 78 16.05 -4.25 0.43
N PHE A 79 16.33 -5.42 -0.13
CA PHE A 79 15.29 -6.36 -0.54
C PHE A 79 15.00 -7.36 0.57
N TYR A 80 13.74 -7.71 0.71
CA TYR A 80 13.24 -8.71 1.65
C TYR A 80 12.38 -9.72 0.89
N MET A 81 12.51 -11.00 1.22
CA MET A 81 11.51 -12.00 0.87
C MET A 81 10.36 -11.89 1.85
N VAL A 82 9.15 -11.69 1.34
CA VAL A 82 7.92 -11.67 2.13
C VAL A 82 7.21 -13.00 1.96
N GLU A 83 6.97 -13.70 3.07
CA GLU A 83 5.94 -14.75 3.13
C GLU A 83 4.62 -14.07 3.47
N HIS A 84 3.61 -14.28 2.64
CA HIS A 84 2.24 -13.84 2.88
C HIS A 84 1.26 -15.01 2.69
N GLU A 85 -0.02 -14.78 3.01
CA GLU A 85 -1.04 -15.83 2.96
C GLU A 85 -1.12 -16.52 1.59
N ASN A 86 -0.94 -15.77 0.50
CA ASN A 86 -1.08 -16.26 -0.87
C ASN A 86 0.23 -16.64 -1.56
N GLY A 87 1.39 -16.60 -0.88
CA GLY A 87 2.66 -16.93 -1.52
C GLY A 87 3.86 -16.15 -1.01
N PHE A 88 4.82 -15.96 -1.91
CA PHE A 88 6.07 -15.25 -1.65
C PHE A 88 6.29 -14.14 -2.68
N VAL A 89 6.81 -13.00 -2.23
CA VAL A 89 7.10 -11.86 -3.10
C VAL A 89 8.26 -11.04 -2.53
N ILE A 90 8.97 -10.34 -3.39
CA ILE A 90 10.04 -9.43 -2.97
C ILE A 90 9.45 -8.10 -2.49
N LEU A 91 9.98 -7.55 -1.41
CA LEU A 91 9.72 -6.20 -0.90
C LEU A 91 10.99 -5.37 -0.94
N LYS A 92 10.93 -4.18 -1.51
CA LYS A 92 11.97 -3.15 -1.40
C LYS A 92 11.58 -2.18 -0.29
N ALA A 93 12.41 -2.08 0.75
CA ALA A 93 12.11 -1.28 1.92
C ALA A 93 13.39 -0.85 2.68
N THR A 94 13.29 0.24 3.41
CA THR A 94 14.26 0.60 4.46
C THR A 94 13.89 -0.12 5.77
N GLN A 95 14.81 -0.14 6.75
CA GLN A 95 14.51 -0.68 8.08
C GLN A 95 13.35 0.08 8.78
N GLU A 96 13.24 1.39 8.53
CA GLU A 96 12.15 2.21 9.05
C GLU A 96 10.81 1.86 8.40
N ASP A 97 10.83 1.50 7.12
CA ASP A 97 9.63 1.04 6.43
C ASP A 97 9.19 -0.34 6.92
N ILE A 98 10.12 -1.24 7.30
CA ILE A 98 9.78 -2.50 7.96
C ILE A 98 9.08 -2.25 9.29
N LYS A 99 9.59 -1.32 10.13
CA LYS A 99 8.94 -0.95 11.40
C LYS A 99 7.50 -0.48 11.21
N LYS A 100 7.27 0.37 10.19
CA LYS A 100 5.92 0.81 9.82
C LYS A 100 5.06 -0.35 9.34
N LEU A 101 5.60 -1.20 8.47
CA LEU A 101 4.89 -2.30 7.85
C LEU A 101 4.46 -3.36 8.88
N ILE A 102 5.26 -3.61 9.91
CA ILE A 102 4.92 -4.57 10.98
C ILE A 102 4.26 -3.94 12.22
N HIS A 103 4.02 -2.63 12.20
CA HIS A 103 3.50 -1.84 13.31
C HIS A 103 4.29 -2.02 14.64
N SER A 104 5.61 -2.18 14.56
CA SER A 104 6.48 -2.38 15.73
C SER A 104 7.73 -1.52 15.61
N SER A 105 8.08 -0.81 16.68
CA SER A 105 9.35 -0.09 16.79
C SER A 105 10.52 -1.02 17.13
N ASP A 106 10.22 -2.16 17.77
CA ASP A 106 11.17 -3.20 18.13
C ASP A 106 11.16 -4.26 17.02
N VAL A 107 11.86 -3.95 15.93
CA VAL A 107 12.15 -4.90 14.86
C VAL A 107 13.48 -5.56 15.22
N PRO A 108 13.50 -6.87 15.48
CA PRO A 108 14.76 -7.54 15.77
C PRO A 108 15.71 -7.37 14.59
N GLU A 109 16.92 -6.89 14.87
CA GLU A 109 18.02 -6.95 13.91
C GLU A 109 18.35 -8.44 13.69
N GLY A 110 17.91 -8.96 12.55
CA GLY A 110 17.99 -10.38 12.27
C GLY A 110 17.57 -10.66 10.84
N LYS A 111 18.07 -11.77 10.30
CA LYS A 111 17.83 -12.14 8.90
C LYS A 111 16.38 -12.53 8.64
N ILE A 112 15.63 -12.99 9.66
CA ILE A 112 14.23 -13.45 9.50
C ILE A 112 13.36 -12.91 10.64
N ILE A 113 12.19 -12.36 10.30
CA ILE A 113 11.16 -11.86 11.21
C ILE A 113 9.93 -12.76 11.05
N ASN A 114 9.54 -13.49 12.10
CA ASN A 114 8.33 -14.31 12.09
C ASN A 114 7.13 -13.50 12.59
N LEU A 115 6.04 -13.49 11.81
CA LEU A 115 4.82 -12.72 12.02
C LEU A 115 3.54 -13.58 11.96
N LYS A 116 3.64 -14.91 11.77
CA LYS A 116 2.48 -15.80 11.57
C LYS A 116 1.41 -15.66 12.65
N ASP A 117 1.81 -15.51 13.90
CA ASP A 117 0.88 -15.43 15.04
C ASP A 117 0.33 -14.01 15.29
N LYS A 118 0.82 -13.00 14.56
CA LYS A 118 0.53 -11.59 14.84
C LYS A 118 -0.60 -10.99 14.00
N ASN A 119 -1.11 -11.72 12.99
CA ASN A 119 -2.16 -11.25 12.07
C ASN A 119 -1.91 -9.82 11.57
N ILE A 120 -0.72 -9.58 11.01
CA ILE A 120 -0.35 -8.26 10.54
C ILE A 120 -0.82 -8.07 9.09
N TYR A 121 -1.64 -7.04 8.89
CA TYR A 121 -2.11 -6.63 7.57
C TYR A 121 -1.47 -5.28 7.22
N SER A 122 -0.90 -5.21 6.03
CA SER A 122 -0.11 -4.06 5.62
C SER A 122 -0.46 -3.62 4.21
N ARG A 123 -0.51 -2.31 4.02
CA ARG A 123 -0.70 -1.68 2.72
C ARG A 123 0.64 -1.62 1.99
N VAL A 124 0.65 -2.04 0.73
CA VAL A 124 1.84 -2.11 -0.12
C VAL A 124 1.53 -1.55 -1.51
N ASP A 125 2.56 -1.08 -2.21
CA ASP A 125 2.47 -0.60 -3.59
C ASP A 125 3.25 -1.55 -4.52
N VAL A 126 2.56 -2.14 -5.49
CA VAL A 126 3.12 -3.15 -6.39
C VAL A 126 3.79 -2.49 -7.61
N LYS A 127 5.04 -2.86 -7.85
CA LYS A 127 5.83 -2.51 -9.03
C LYS A 127 6.04 -3.74 -9.90
N ARG A 128 5.82 -3.63 -11.22
CA ARG A 128 5.86 -4.76 -12.17
C ARG A 128 6.97 -4.63 -13.21
N GLU A 129 7.44 -5.78 -13.68
CA GLU A 129 8.13 -5.95 -14.96
C GLU A 129 7.25 -5.53 -16.15
N LYS A 130 7.89 -5.00 -17.20
CA LYS A 130 7.27 -4.35 -18.36
C LYS A 130 6.21 -5.21 -19.09
N GLY A 131 5.06 -4.60 -19.39
CA GLY A 131 4.18 -4.95 -20.53
C GLY A 131 4.02 -3.74 -21.49
N SER A 132 3.70 -3.97 -22.76
CA SER A 132 3.88 -3.09 -23.95
C SER A 132 3.37 -1.63 -23.94
N SER A 133 2.80 -1.06 -22.88
CA SER A 133 2.24 0.29 -22.89
C SER A 133 3.02 1.29 -22.03
N ARG A 134 3.86 2.08 -22.72
CA ARG A 134 4.38 3.41 -22.32
C ARG A 134 4.81 3.61 -20.85
N GLY A 135 6.11 3.40 -20.62
CA GLY A 135 6.93 4.36 -19.84
C GLY A 135 7.00 4.17 -18.33
N ARG A 136 7.54 3.03 -17.87
CA ARG A 136 8.54 2.87 -16.78
C ARG A 136 8.74 1.37 -16.51
N VAL A 137 9.95 0.87 -16.77
CA VAL A 137 10.36 -0.49 -16.40
C VAL A 137 10.80 -0.44 -14.95
N HIS A 138 10.12 -1.14 -14.05
CA HIS A 138 10.51 -1.14 -12.63
C HIS A 138 11.44 -2.32 -12.28
N ILE A 139 11.39 -3.41 -13.04
CA ILE A 139 12.25 -4.59 -12.87
C ILE A 139 13.03 -4.80 -14.16
N SER A 140 14.37 -4.76 -14.06
CA SER A 140 15.27 -5.12 -15.16
C SER A 140 15.44 -6.64 -15.23
N PHE A 141 15.85 -7.17 -16.39
CA PHE A 141 16.16 -8.61 -16.51
C PHE A 141 17.25 -9.07 -15.53
N GLU A 142 18.24 -8.21 -15.25
CA GLU A 142 19.29 -8.49 -14.26
C GLU A 142 18.70 -8.59 -12.85
N LEU A 143 17.84 -7.66 -12.47
CA LEU A 143 17.18 -7.67 -11.16
C LEU A 143 16.22 -8.86 -11.01
N LEU A 144 15.50 -9.23 -12.08
CA LEU A 144 14.67 -10.42 -12.10
C LEU A 144 15.48 -11.70 -11.85
N ASP A 145 16.66 -11.81 -12.48
CA ASP A 145 17.56 -12.95 -12.26
C ASP A 145 18.05 -12.99 -10.80
N LYS A 146 18.43 -11.83 -10.23
CA LYS A 146 18.78 -11.71 -8.80
C LYS A 146 17.63 -12.13 -7.88
N PHE A 147 16.38 -11.77 -8.19
CA PHE A 147 15.21 -12.20 -7.42
C PHE A 147 15.01 -13.71 -7.47
N ASN A 148 15.12 -14.31 -8.66
CA ASN A 148 14.98 -15.75 -8.83
C ASN A 148 16.13 -16.51 -8.14
N ASP A 149 17.35 -15.97 -8.16
CA ASP A 149 18.49 -16.55 -7.45
C ASP A 149 18.28 -16.48 -5.92
N ALA A 150 17.94 -15.30 -5.40
CA ALA A 150 17.64 -15.12 -4.00
C ALA A 150 16.50 -16.03 -3.51
N ALA A 151 15.47 -16.26 -4.32
CA ALA A 151 14.39 -17.18 -3.99
C ALA A 151 14.84 -18.64 -3.82
N LYS A 152 15.81 -19.12 -4.62
CA LYS A 152 16.41 -20.46 -4.44
C LYS A 152 17.16 -20.58 -3.12
N HIS A 153 17.74 -19.47 -2.66
CA HIS A 153 18.54 -19.43 -1.44
C HIS A 153 17.73 -19.05 -0.19
N SER A 154 16.53 -18.50 -0.34
CA SER A 154 15.62 -18.10 0.75
C SER A 154 15.31 -19.24 1.70
N SER A 155 15.48 -18.95 2.99
CA SER A 155 15.13 -19.83 4.09
C SER A 155 13.62 -20.03 4.19
N LEU A 156 12.83 -18.99 3.93
CA LEU A 156 11.36 -19.06 3.94
C LEU A 156 10.83 -20.03 2.88
N ILE A 157 11.31 -19.93 1.65
CA ILE A 157 10.91 -20.83 0.56
C ILE A 157 11.39 -22.26 0.84
N LYS A 158 12.62 -22.44 1.33
CA LYS A 158 13.13 -23.77 1.73
C LYS A 158 12.30 -24.42 2.83
N ASN A 159 11.88 -23.65 3.83
CA ASN A 159 11.01 -24.14 4.90
C ASN A 159 9.67 -24.60 4.33
N ARG A 160 9.05 -23.82 3.45
CA ARG A 160 7.81 -24.23 2.76
C ARG A 160 7.98 -25.51 1.97
N VAL A 161 9.07 -25.66 1.21
CA VAL A 161 9.37 -26.90 0.48
C VAL A 161 9.51 -28.08 1.44
N SER A 162 10.21 -27.88 2.57
CA SER A 162 10.33 -28.93 3.59
C SER A 162 8.99 -29.30 4.22
N ASP A 163 8.10 -28.34 4.44
CA ASP A 163 6.78 -28.61 5.03
C ASP A 163 5.89 -29.37 4.05
N VAL A 164 5.89 -28.99 2.77
CA VAL A 164 5.19 -29.77 1.72
C VAL A 164 5.73 -31.20 1.62
N LEU A 165 7.05 -31.40 1.70
CA LEU A 165 7.64 -32.74 1.68
C LEU A 165 7.18 -33.60 2.87
N LYS A 166 6.93 -32.99 4.04
CA LYS A 166 6.40 -33.71 5.21
C LYS A 166 4.91 -34.03 5.06
N GLU A 167 4.14 -33.11 4.46
CA GLU A 167 2.69 -33.25 4.25
C GLU A 167 2.36 -34.28 3.15
N GLU A 168 2.97 -34.15 1.98
CA GLU A 168 2.66 -34.96 0.78
C GLU A 168 3.61 -36.16 0.60
N GLY A 169 4.68 -36.21 1.40
CA GLY A 169 5.71 -37.24 1.34
C GLY A 169 6.84 -36.91 0.36
N SER A 170 7.95 -37.65 0.49
CA SER A 170 9.19 -37.41 -0.27
C SER A 170 9.08 -37.70 -1.77
N ASN A 171 8.00 -38.35 -2.20
CA ASN A 171 7.75 -38.63 -3.60
C ASN A 171 7.23 -37.34 -4.24
N LYS A 172 8.04 -36.73 -5.12
CA LYS A 172 7.70 -35.54 -5.92
C LYS A 172 6.58 -35.84 -6.93
N THR A 173 5.42 -36.23 -6.41
CA THR A 173 4.20 -36.57 -7.14
C THR A 173 3.50 -35.30 -7.62
N GLU A 174 2.43 -35.47 -8.40
CA GLU A 174 1.59 -34.36 -8.83
C GLU A 174 1.01 -33.57 -7.63
N ALA A 175 0.62 -34.27 -6.56
CA ALA A 175 0.10 -33.66 -5.33
C ALA A 175 1.13 -32.72 -4.67
N TYR A 176 2.39 -33.16 -4.59
CA TYR A 176 3.50 -32.33 -4.11
C TYR A 176 3.65 -31.01 -4.88
N TYR A 177 3.65 -31.07 -6.22
CA TYR A 177 3.78 -29.86 -7.03
C TYR A 177 2.55 -28.96 -6.93
N LYS A 178 1.35 -29.54 -6.89
CA LYS A 178 0.10 -28.80 -6.67
C LYS A 178 0.11 -28.07 -5.33
N LYS A 179 0.64 -28.70 -4.28
CA LYS A 179 0.75 -28.12 -2.93
C LYS A 179 1.75 -26.95 -2.88
N LEU A 180 2.87 -27.06 -3.60
CA LEU A 180 3.80 -25.94 -3.75
C LEU A 180 3.17 -24.76 -4.49
N GLN A 181 2.31 -25.02 -5.49
CA GLN A 181 1.61 -23.98 -6.24
C GLN A 181 0.53 -23.23 -5.44
N GLU A 182 0.11 -23.73 -4.27
CA GLU A 182 -0.81 -23.01 -3.39
C GLU A 182 -0.19 -21.72 -2.82
N LYS A 183 1.14 -21.68 -2.66
CA LYS A 183 1.90 -20.50 -2.21
C LYS A 183 3.11 -20.28 -3.13
N PRO A 184 2.90 -19.78 -4.36
CA PRO A 184 3.96 -19.62 -5.34
C PRO A 184 4.84 -18.41 -4.99
N PHE A 185 6.07 -18.41 -5.52
CA PHE A 185 6.91 -17.22 -5.54
C PHE A 185 6.62 -16.39 -6.79
N VAL A 186 6.38 -15.09 -6.60
CA VAL A 186 6.08 -14.14 -7.67
C VAL A 186 7.28 -13.19 -7.85
N SER A 187 8.03 -13.36 -8.94
CA SER A 187 9.25 -12.59 -9.23
C SER A 187 9.07 -11.45 -10.22
N ASN A 188 7.99 -11.46 -11.01
CA ASN A 188 7.68 -10.44 -12.01
C ASN A 188 7.13 -9.13 -11.42
N VAL A 189 6.98 -9.08 -10.09
CA VAL A 189 6.64 -7.88 -9.32
C VAL A 189 7.49 -7.80 -8.05
N TYR A 190 7.65 -6.59 -7.52
CA TYR A 190 8.06 -6.37 -6.14
C TYR A 190 7.16 -5.35 -5.46
N LEU A 191 7.10 -5.42 -4.14
CA LEU A 191 6.35 -4.53 -3.29
C LEU A 191 7.23 -3.38 -2.82
N THR A 192 6.61 -2.24 -2.57
CA THR A 192 7.21 -1.08 -1.89
C THR A 192 6.27 -0.61 -0.80
N VAL A 193 6.81 0.01 0.24
CA VAL A 193 5.97 0.67 1.25
C VAL A 193 5.50 2.01 0.68
N PRO A 194 4.17 2.30 0.67
CA PRO A 194 3.67 3.55 0.12
C PRO A 194 4.32 4.76 0.81
N GLY A 195 4.89 5.65 0.01
CA GLY A 195 5.60 6.82 0.53
C GLY A 195 4.68 7.81 1.26
N TYR A 196 5.28 8.70 2.05
CA TYR A 196 4.59 9.72 2.84
C TYR A 196 3.59 10.56 2.02
N LEU A 197 3.90 10.86 0.76
CA LEU A 197 3.03 11.62 -0.15
C LEU A 197 1.63 11.00 -0.34
N TYR A 198 1.53 9.66 -0.33
CA TYR A 198 0.23 8.98 -0.38
C TYR A 198 -0.62 9.29 0.85
N TYR A 199 0.00 9.31 2.03
CA TYR A 199 -0.67 9.66 3.28
C TYR A 199 -1.03 11.17 3.33
N ILE A 200 -0.20 12.07 2.79
CA ILE A 200 -0.58 13.48 2.68
C ILE A 200 -1.73 13.67 1.68
N GLY A 201 -1.72 12.98 0.54
CA GLY A 201 -2.79 13.09 -0.45
C GLY A 201 -4.15 12.71 0.14
N THR A 202 -4.18 11.74 1.04
CA THR A 202 -5.40 11.23 1.65
C THR A 202 -5.92 12.12 2.80
N TYR A 203 -5.05 12.52 3.74
CA TYR A 203 -5.45 13.38 4.86
C TYR A 203 -5.43 14.88 4.55
N GLY A 204 -4.50 15.33 3.71
CA GLY A 204 -4.37 16.72 3.29
C GLY A 204 -5.51 17.15 2.39
N PHE A 205 -5.95 16.30 1.46
CA PHE A 205 -7.08 16.60 0.58
C PHE A 205 -8.37 16.82 1.38
N THR A 206 -8.71 15.90 2.28
CA THR A 206 -9.88 16.04 3.16
C THR A 206 -9.81 17.29 4.03
N THR A 207 -8.63 17.57 4.61
CA THR A 207 -8.40 18.78 5.43
C THR A 207 -8.60 20.06 4.63
N ILE A 208 -8.14 20.13 3.38
CA ILE A 208 -8.34 21.29 2.50
C ILE A 208 -9.83 21.55 2.25
N PHE A 209 -10.64 20.51 2.01
CA PHE A 209 -12.09 20.67 1.81
C PHE A 209 -12.81 21.13 3.07
N VAL A 210 -12.46 20.58 4.24
CA VAL A 210 -13.04 20.99 5.53
C VAL A 210 -12.64 22.44 5.88
N LEU A 211 -11.38 22.82 5.72
CA LEU A 211 -10.93 24.19 5.98
C LEU A 211 -11.51 25.17 4.96
N GLY A 212 -11.59 24.78 3.68
CA GLY A 212 -12.20 25.56 2.62
C GLY A 212 -13.68 25.86 2.88
N THR A 213 -14.45 24.85 3.31
CA THR A 213 -15.86 25.05 3.70
C THR A 213 -15.99 25.98 4.90
N LEU A 214 -15.19 25.80 5.96
CA LEU A 214 -15.20 26.67 7.14
C LEU A 214 -14.84 28.13 6.79
N PHE A 215 -13.87 28.34 5.91
CA PHE A 215 -13.48 29.67 5.43
C PHE A 215 -14.61 30.35 4.63
N LEU A 216 -15.32 29.60 3.77
CA LEU A 216 -16.46 30.13 3.03
C LEU A 216 -17.61 30.53 3.97
N ILE A 217 -17.93 29.71 4.97
CA ILE A 217 -18.97 29.99 5.96
C ILE A 217 -18.62 31.25 6.77
N THR A 218 -17.42 31.33 7.31
CA THR A 218 -16.96 32.51 8.10
C THR A 218 -16.93 33.78 7.25
N SER A 219 -16.52 33.68 5.98
CA SER A 219 -16.56 34.81 5.03
C SER A 219 -17.98 35.28 4.74
N ILE A 220 -18.96 34.37 4.61
CA ILE A 220 -20.37 34.71 4.46
C ILE A 220 -20.89 35.41 5.72
N ILE A 221 -20.64 34.86 6.91
CA ILE A 221 -21.06 35.46 8.20
C ILE A 221 -20.49 36.88 8.36
N LYS A 222 -19.19 37.06 8.07
CA LYS A 222 -18.52 38.38 8.15
C LYS A 222 -19.13 39.39 7.19
N ASN A 223 -19.46 38.98 5.96
CA ASN A 223 -20.11 39.84 4.97
C ASN A 223 -21.56 40.19 5.37
N VAL A 224 -22.31 39.27 5.96
CA VAL A 224 -23.65 39.53 6.50
C VAL A 224 -23.58 40.54 7.65
N ARG A 225 -22.65 40.35 8.60
CA ARG A 225 -22.44 41.28 9.74
C ARG A 225 -22.11 42.70 9.26
N LYS A 226 -21.21 42.84 8.28
CA LYS A 226 -20.82 44.12 7.67
C LYS A 226 -21.92 44.75 6.78
N SER A 227 -22.99 44.03 6.49
CA SER A 227 -24.14 44.56 5.74
C SER A 227 -25.29 45.04 6.63
N ARG A 228 -25.26 44.66 7.92
CA ARG A 228 -26.24 45.07 8.94
C ARG A 228 -25.80 46.27 9.79
N GLY A 229 -24.49 46.52 9.91
CA GLY A 229 -23.93 47.79 10.39
C GLY A 229 -23.60 48.70 9.22
#